data_AF-A0A1Y3UD76-F1
#
_entry.id   AF-A0A1Y3UD76-F1
#
_cell.length_a   1.000
_cell.length_b   1.000
_cell.length_c   1.000
_cell.angle_alpha   90.00
_cell.angle_beta   90.00
_cell.angle_gamma   90.00
#
_symmetry.space_group_name_H-M   'P 1'
#
loop_
_entity.id
_entity.type
_entity.pdbx_description
1 polymer ?
#
loop_
_entity_poly.entity_id
_entity_poly.type
_entity_poly.pdbx_seq_one_letter_code
_entity_poly.pdbx_strand_id
1 'polypeptide(L)'
;MSMIDNVVGERESEFTGLKGAILRYVGNIYTLLLAALFLAAFADAYPAVAWLLDPLSWVTFAAAIVVHPVKKWFLARHASTHPAA
;
A
#
# COMPACT_ATOMS: atom_id res chain seq x y z
N MET A 1 -29.03 3.75 19.18
CA MET A 1 -28.51 2.37 19.16
C MET A 1 -29.69 1.43 19.03
N SER A 2 -29.92 0.92 17.83
CA SER A 2 -31.09 0.09 17.55
C SER A 2 -30.78 -1.37 17.88
N MET A 3 -31.81 -2.14 18.22
CA MET A 3 -31.75 -3.57 18.58
C MET A 3 -31.05 -4.46 17.53
N ILE A 4 -30.83 -3.94 16.32
CA ILE A 4 -30.15 -4.61 15.20
C ILE A 4 -28.64 -4.73 15.46
N ASP A 5 -28.03 -3.76 16.14
CA ASP A 5 -26.58 -3.77 16.44
C ASP A 5 -26.19 -4.87 17.44
N ASN A 6 -27.13 -5.38 18.24
CA ASN A 6 -26.89 -6.41 19.25
C ASN A 6 -27.05 -7.86 18.74
N VAL A 7 -27.66 -8.06 17.57
CA VAL A 7 -27.85 -9.42 16.98
C VAL A 7 -26.71 -9.76 16.02
N VAL A 8 -26.12 -8.75 15.39
CA VAL A 8 -24.91 -8.89 14.59
C VAL A 8 -23.73 -8.67 15.52
N GLY A 9 -23.39 -9.67 16.35
CA GLY A 9 -22.18 -9.63 17.16
C GLY A 9 -21.00 -9.18 16.29
N GLU A 10 -20.19 -8.25 16.80
CA GLU A 10 -18.99 -7.75 16.11
C GLU A 10 -18.22 -8.95 15.55
N ARG A 11 -18.35 -9.20 14.24
CA ARG A 11 -17.51 -10.19 13.58
C ARG A 11 -16.12 -9.59 13.62
N GLU A 12 -15.28 -10.11 14.51
CA GLU A 12 -13.84 -9.93 14.38
C GLU A 12 -13.49 -10.29 12.95
N SER A 13 -13.03 -9.30 12.19
CA SER A 13 -12.72 -9.47 10.78
C SER A 13 -11.79 -10.67 10.62
N GLU A 14 -12.15 -11.60 9.75
CA GLU A 14 -11.33 -12.77 9.36
C GLU A 14 -9.92 -12.35 8.91
N PHE A 15 -9.78 -11.09 8.51
CA PHE A 15 -8.54 -10.45 8.09
C PHE A 15 -7.95 -9.54 9.18
N THR A 16 -7.99 -9.96 10.44
CA THR A 16 -7.23 -9.34 11.52
C THR A 16 -5.83 -9.95 11.66
N GLY A 17 -4.91 -9.22 12.30
CA GLY A 17 -3.53 -9.68 12.52
C GLY A 17 -2.68 -9.83 11.26
N LEU A 18 -1.93 -10.93 11.16
CA LEU A 18 -0.94 -11.16 10.11
C LEU A 18 -1.56 -11.29 8.71
N LYS A 19 -2.72 -11.94 8.59
CA LYS A 19 -3.41 -12.13 7.30
C LYS A 19 -3.87 -10.80 6.70
N GLY A 20 -4.46 -9.94 7.53
CA GLY A 20 -4.84 -8.57 7.12
C GLY A 20 -3.64 -7.70 6.75
N ALA A 21 -2.53 -7.84 7.48
CA ALA A 21 -1.29 -7.14 7.17
C ALA A 21 -0.69 -7.56 5.82
N ILE A 22 -0.67 -8.88 5.54
CA ILE A 22 -0.22 -9.42 4.25
C ILE A 22 -1.16 -8.96 3.12
N LEU A 23 -2.49 -9.03 3.32
CA LEU A 23 -3.44 -8.64 2.30
C LEU A 23 -3.32 -7.14 1.95
N ARG A 24 -3.21 -6.27 2.96
CA ARG A 24 -2.96 -4.83 2.74
C ARG A 24 -1.64 -4.58 2.03
N TYR A 25 -0.62 -5.37 2.35
CA TYR A 25 0.68 -5.25 1.72
C TYR A 25 0.65 -5.63 0.23
N VAL A 26 0.13 -6.82 -0.08
CA VAL A 26 0.00 -7.31 -1.45
C VAL A 26 -0.92 -6.38 -2.26
N GLY A 27 -2.02 -5.92 -1.66
CA GLY A 27 -2.92 -4.94 -2.26
C GLY A 27 -2.21 -3.64 -2.64
N ASN A 28 -1.42 -3.06 -1.72
CA ASN A 28 -0.66 -1.84 -2.02
C ASN A 28 0.36 -2.02 -3.15
N ILE A 29 1.10 -3.13 -3.16
CA ILE A 29 2.04 -3.42 -4.26
C ILE A 29 1.29 -3.50 -5.57
N TYR A 30 0.20 -4.26 -5.59
CA TYR A 30 -0.58 -4.49 -6.79
C TYR A 30 -1.15 -3.17 -7.35
N THR A 31 -1.71 -2.31 -6.49
CA THR A 31 -2.20 -0.98 -6.88
C THR A 31 -1.08 -0.08 -7.43
N LEU A 32 0.09 -0.08 -6.80
CA LEU A 32 1.24 0.72 -7.28
C LEU A 32 1.78 0.20 -8.61
N LEU A 33 1.81 -1.11 -8.82
CA LEU A 33 2.18 -1.71 -10.10
C LEU A 33 1.20 -1.33 -11.21
N LEU A 34 -0.10 -1.39 -10.94
CA LEU A 34 -1.11 -0.94 -11.89
C LEU A 34 -0.96 0.54 -12.23
N ALA A 35 -0.69 1.39 -11.24
CA ALA A 35 -0.45 2.81 -11.47
C ALA A 35 0.81 3.06 -12.32
N ALA A 36 1.90 2.35 -12.05
CA ALA A 36 3.13 2.45 -12.84
C ALA A 36 2.90 2.03 -14.31
N LEU A 37 2.23 0.89 -14.53
CA LEU A 37 1.89 0.42 -15.87
C LEU A 37 0.96 1.38 -16.60
N PHE A 38 -0.02 1.95 -15.89
CA PHE A 38 -0.92 2.95 -16.44
C PHE A 38 -0.15 4.20 -16.88
N LEU A 39 0.77 4.70 -16.06
CA LEU A 39 1.60 5.86 -16.40
C LEU A 39 2.48 5.60 -17.63
N ALA A 40 3.09 4.41 -17.72
CA ALA A 40 3.89 4.01 -18.87
C ALA A 40 3.04 3.93 -20.15
N ALA A 41 1.87 3.28 -20.09
CA ALA A 41 0.96 3.21 -21.24
C ALA A 41 0.43 4.60 -21.64
N PHE A 42 0.23 5.49 -20.67
CA PHE A 42 -0.20 6.86 -20.92
C PHE A 42 0.92 7.71 -21.55
N ALA A 43 2.19 7.46 -21.20
CA ALA A 43 3.35 8.08 -21.84
C ALA A 43 3.44 7.68 -23.33
N ASP A 44 3.26 6.39 -23.63
CA ASP A 44 3.24 5.87 -25.01
C ASP A 44 2.09 6.48 -25.83
N ALA A 45 0.92 6.67 -25.22
CA ALA A 45 -0.23 7.28 -25.88
C ALA A 45 -0.09 8.79 -26.11
N TYR A 46 0.69 9.49 -25.27
CA TYR A 46 0.81 10.96 -25.30
C TYR A 46 2.28 11.42 -25.27
N PRO A 47 2.97 11.44 -26.43
CA PRO A 47 4.40 11.76 -26.52
C PRO A 47 4.77 13.15 -25.98
N ALA A 48 3.85 14.11 -26.04
CA ALA A 48 4.06 15.48 -25.56
C ALA A 48 4.37 15.56 -24.05
N VAL A 49 3.91 14.58 -23.28
CA VAL A 49 4.10 14.49 -21.82
C VAL A 49 4.92 13.27 -21.39
N ALA A 50 5.37 12.44 -22.34
CA ALA A 50 6.13 11.23 -22.07
C ALA A 50 7.41 11.48 -21.25
N TRP A 51 8.13 12.58 -21.54
CA TRP A 51 9.32 12.98 -20.80
C TRP A 51 9.11 13.15 -19.28
N LEU A 52 7.87 13.45 -18.86
CA LEU A 52 7.49 13.56 -17.46
C LEU A 52 6.91 12.24 -16.93
N LEU A 53 6.09 11.56 -17.73
CA LEU A 53 5.37 10.35 -17.31
C LEU A 53 6.26 9.11 -17.21
N ASP A 54 7.23 8.98 -18.11
CA ASP A 54 8.20 7.88 -18.10
C ASP A 54 8.97 7.80 -16.77
N PRO A 55 9.67 8.86 -16.31
CA PRO A 55 10.35 8.80 -15.02
C PRO A 55 9.37 8.61 -13.87
N LEU A 56 8.16 9.16 -13.95
CA LEU A 56 7.14 9.00 -12.92
C LEU A 56 6.67 7.54 -12.81
N SER A 57 6.55 6.83 -13.94
CA SER A 57 6.21 5.40 -13.97
C SER A 57 7.29 4.57 -13.27
N TRP A 58 8.57 4.85 -13.55
CA TRP A 58 9.71 4.19 -12.93
C TRP A 58 9.80 4.43 -11.43
N VAL A 59 9.59 5.68 -10.98
CA VAL A 59 9.54 6.02 -9.56
C VAL A 59 8.38 5.29 -8.87
N THR A 60 7.21 5.24 -9.50
CA THR A 60 6.03 4.54 -8.96
C THR A 60 6.28 3.04 -8.86
N PHE A 61 6.93 2.44 -9.87
CA PHE A 61 7.33 1.04 -9.86
C PHE A 61 8.36 0.75 -8.76
N ALA A 62 9.39 1.59 -8.63
CA ALA A 62 10.39 1.46 -7.57
C ALA A 62 9.75 1.58 -6.17
N ALA A 63 8.79 2.50 -6.00
CA ALA A 63 8.03 2.64 -4.76
C ALA A 63 7.27 1.35 -4.41
N ALA A 64 6.69 0.66 -5.40
CA ALA A 64 6.02 -0.62 -5.17
C ALA A 64 6.94 -1.68 -4.53
N ILE A 65 8.23 -1.69 -4.91
CA ILE A 65 9.23 -2.62 -4.38
C ILE A 65 9.75 -2.17 -3.00
N VAL A 66 9.94 -0.86 -2.83
CA VAL A 66 10.64 -0.28 -1.66
C VAL A 66 9.71 0.00 -0.48
N VAL A 67 8.39 0.06 -0.68
CA VAL A 67 7.40 0.32 0.39
C VAL A 67 7.53 -0.66 1.56
N HIS A 68 7.80 -1.95 1.31
CA HIS A 68 7.93 -2.93 2.39
C HIS A 68 9.17 -2.77 3.26
N PRO A 69 10.41 -2.78 2.69
CA PRO A 69 11.59 -2.62 3.51
C PRO A 69 11.59 -1.29 4.26
N VAL A 70 11.10 -0.20 3.64
CA VAL A 70 11.01 1.11 4.29
C VAL A 70 10.02 1.09 5.45
N LYS A 71 8.81 0.52 5.26
CA LYS A 71 7.83 0.41 6.35
C LYS A 71 8.36 -0.43 7.51
N LYS A 72 9.02 -1.56 7.22
CA LYS A 72 9.62 -2.42 8.24
C LYS A 72 10.74 -1.70 9.01
N TRP A 73 11.58 -0.96 8.30
CA TRP A 73 12.65 -0.16 8.89
C TRP A 73 12.11 0.99 9.74
N PHE A 74 11.05 1.67 9.29
CA PHE A 74 10.40 2.75 10.02
C PHE A 74 9.79 2.24 11.34
N LEU A 75 9.08 1.11 11.29
CA LEU A 75 8.54 0.45 12.48
C LEU A 75 9.64 0.01 13.46
N ALA A 76 10.76 -0.53 12.95
CA ALA A 76 11.90 -0.90 13.79
C ALA A 76 12.54 0.31 14.49
N ARG A 77 12.60 1.47 13.82
CA ARG A 77 13.10 2.72 14.42
C ARG A 77 12.18 3.32 15.47
N HIS A 78 10.87 3.24 15.28
CA HIS A 78 9.92 3.73 16.27
C HIS A 78 9.80 2.82 17.49
N ALA A 79 10.00 1.51 17.32
CA ALA A 79 10.08 0.58 18.44
C ALA A 79 11.30 0.84 19.35
N SER A 80 12.40 1.36 18.80
CA SER A 80 13.59 1.71 19.60
C SER A 80 13.50 3.04 20.37
N THR A 81 12.51 3.89 20.06
CA THR A 81 12.34 5.21 20.71
C THR A 81 11.39 5.22 21.90
N HIS A 82 10.61 4.16 22.11
CA HIS A 82 9.81 3.97 23.33
C HIS A 82 10.23 2.66 24.02
N PRO A 83 11.22 2.70 24.94
CA PRO A 83 11.36 1.60 25.89
C PRO A 83 10.05 1.53 26.68
N ALA A 84 9.44 0.35 26.68
CA ALA A 84 8.29 0.06 27.52
C ALA A 84 8.65 0.43 28.97
N ALA A 85 7.98 1.47 29.48
CA ALA A 85 7.94 1.80 30.89
C ALA A 85 6.82 1.00 31.56
#